data_AF-A0A819Y6N2-F1
#
_entry.id   AF-A0A819Y6N2-F1
#
_cell.length_a   1.000
_cell.length_b   1.000
_cell.length_c   1.000
_cell.angle_alpha   90.00
_cell.angle_beta   90.00
_cell.angle_gamma   90.00
#
_symmetry.space_group_name_H-M   'P 1'
#
loop_
_entity.id
_entity.type
_entity.pdbx_description
1 polymer ?
#
loop_
_entity_poly.entity_id
_entity_poly.type
_entity_poly.pdbx_seq_one_letter_code
_entity_poly.pdbx_strand_id
1 'polypeptide(L)'
;MGSLLCTAKAKPSKSDQPKFDQLKIDRPELAKHDSSILDLAFAMDCTGSMGSYIASATQNIRSIVEAIVTSEKSDVRLALVEYRDHPPQDTTFVTRVHDFTNKPSKMKSWLEQCSANGGGDAPEAVADALHDVLKLSWRAEATKICILISDAPPHGLDSSGDGFPKGCPCKLNPLKIVQNMAEKTITLYTVGVEPPIIPYRDFFMTLAYITGGQYVPMVNAQLLAQVIIGGVREEISLDRLMQGAQEDIDREMQRAEAEGVDDEEKAKRLNQIFASKNMHCHQMKNDTGTMSKTVTDVYSKMSSMTEIRTHFMSKPKATFDYSTEEEEEEEEVKKAADMTYDLTENADVSIAQSKRLVKKWQHRKK
;
A
#
# COMPACT_ATOMS: atom_id res chain seq x y z
N MET A 1 44.13 34.37 14.49
CA MET A 1 44.89 33.59 13.48
C MET A 1 44.82 32.13 13.88
N GLY A 2 43.82 31.40 13.37
CA GLY A 2 43.63 29.96 13.63
C GLY A 2 43.99 29.17 12.39
N SER A 3 44.93 28.23 12.53
CA SER A 3 45.43 27.36 11.47
C SER A 3 44.41 26.27 11.12
N LEU A 4 44.17 26.10 9.81
CA LEU A 4 43.40 25.03 9.20
C LEU A 4 44.03 23.66 9.53
N LEU A 5 43.24 22.74 10.10
CA LEU A 5 43.45 21.31 9.93
C LEU A 5 42.30 20.72 9.12
N CYS A 6 42.63 20.35 7.90
CA CYS A 6 41.83 19.56 6.99
C CYS A 6 41.88 18.09 7.46
N THR A 7 40.78 17.56 8.00
CA THR A 7 40.67 16.11 8.27
C THR A 7 39.93 15.42 7.13
N ALA A 8 40.64 14.50 6.50
CA ALA A 8 40.27 13.76 5.30
C ALA A 8 38.95 12.96 5.44
N LYS A 9 38.18 12.95 4.35
CA LYS A 9 37.03 12.07 4.11
C LYS A 9 37.44 10.60 4.24
N ALA A 10 36.79 9.87 5.15
CA ALA A 10 36.83 8.42 5.15
C ALA A 10 36.01 7.90 3.95
N LYS A 11 36.61 7.05 3.10
CA LYS A 11 35.88 6.29 2.07
C LYS A 11 34.98 5.26 2.77
N PRO A 12 33.72 5.10 2.35
CA PRO A 12 32.87 4.04 2.89
C PRO A 12 33.44 2.67 2.50
N SER A 13 33.46 1.76 3.48
CA SER A 13 34.01 0.42 3.37
C SER A 13 33.05 -0.48 2.58
N LYS A 14 33.56 -1.53 1.92
CA LYS A 14 32.77 -2.47 1.11
C LYS A 14 31.76 -3.32 1.92
N SER A 15 31.62 -3.13 3.23
CA SER A 15 30.69 -3.88 4.10
C SER A 15 29.37 -3.18 4.43
N ASP A 16 29.12 -1.97 3.92
CA ASP A 16 27.91 -1.19 4.23
C ASP A 16 26.73 -1.46 3.28
N GLN A 17 26.61 -2.68 2.74
CA GLN A 17 25.39 -3.09 2.04
C GLN A 17 24.36 -3.55 3.08
N PRO A 18 23.15 -2.95 3.15
CA PRO A 18 22.10 -3.46 4.02
C PRO A 18 21.79 -4.90 3.60
N LYS A 19 21.87 -5.83 4.57
CA LYS A 19 21.66 -7.27 4.39
C LYS A 19 20.18 -7.58 4.15
N PHE A 20 19.66 -7.22 2.97
CA PHE A 20 18.29 -7.48 2.55
C PHE A 20 18.00 -8.96 2.36
N ASP A 21 18.97 -9.72 1.86
CA ASP A 21 18.82 -11.14 1.53
C ASP A 21 18.80 -12.09 2.75
N GLN A 22 18.85 -11.56 3.98
CA GLN A 22 18.97 -12.35 5.21
C GLN A 22 17.86 -12.12 6.25
N LEU A 23 16.82 -11.34 5.93
CA LEU A 23 15.66 -11.24 6.83
C LEU A 23 15.02 -12.64 6.91
N LYS A 24 15.18 -13.31 8.05
CA LYS A 24 14.36 -14.48 8.38
C LYS A 24 12.92 -14.00 8.52
N ILE A 25 12.06 -14.44 7.61
CA ILE A 25 10.65 -14.11 7.59
C ILE A 25 9.92 -15.22 8.36
N ASP A 26 9.58 -14.95 9.62
CA ASP A 26 8.71 -15.84 10.38
C ASP A 26 7.27 -15.66 9.87
N ARG A 27 6.71 -16.72 9.28
CA ARG A 27 5.37 -16.69 8.69
C ARG A 27 4.31 -17.01 9.73
N PRO A 28 3.22 -16.22 9.81
CA PRO A 28 2.15 -16.50 10.74
C PRO A 28 1.36 -17.74 10.28
N GLU A 29 1.09 -18.66 11.21
CA GLU A 29 0.20 -19.80 10.95
C GLU A 29 -1.27 -19.34 10.93
N LEU A 30 -2.03 -19.74 9.91
CA LEU A 30 -3.45 -19.39 9.77
C LEU A 30 -4.30 -19.80 10.96
N ALA A 31 -4.01 -20.94 11.57
CA ALA A 31 -4.72 -21.46 12.74
C ALA A 31 -4.57 -20.55 13.98
N LYS A 32 -3.59 -19.64 13.98
CA LYS A 32 -3.38 -18.66 15.04
C LYS A 32 -3.97 -17.29 14.70
N HIS A 33 -4.53 -17.10 13.50
CA HIS A 33 -5.10 -15.81 13.09
C HIS A 33 -6.45 -15.57 13.76
N ASP A 34 -6.66 -14.36 14.27
CA ASP A 34 -7.88 -13.90 14.91
C ASP A 34 -8.38 -12.64 14.19
N SER A 35 -9.53 -12.77 13.50
CA SER A 35 -10.14 -11.65 12.76
C SER A 35 -10.76 -10.58 13.66
N SER A 36 -10.75 -10.77 14.98
CA SER A 36 -11.03 -9.72 15.96
C SER A 36 -9.78 -8.92 16.36
N ILE A 37 -8.60 -9.27 15.86
CA ILE A 37 -7.36 -8.56 16.16
C ILE A 37 -6.89 -7.83 14.90
N LEU A 38 -6.76 -6.50 14.97
CA LEU A 38 -6.35 -5.67 13.85
C LEU A 38 -5.09 -4.88 14.19
N ASP A 39 -4.08 -5.01 13.33
CA ASP A 39 -2.97 -4.07 13.25
C ASP A 39 -3.10 -3.24 11.98
N LEU A 40 -3.24 -1.92 12.15
CA LEU A 40 -3.39 -0.96 11.06
C LEU A 40 -2.21 0.02 11.05
N ALA A 41 -1.36 -0.07 10.05
CA ALA A 41 -0.25 0.85 9.83
C ALA A 41 -0.57 1.85 8.72
N PHE A 42 -0.07 3.07 8.88
CA PHE A 42 -0.09 4.11 7.85
C PHE A 42 1.34 4.39 7.39
N ALA A 43 1.56 4.39 6.08
CA ALA A 43 2.73 5.00 5.48
C ALA A 43 2.28 6.30 4.82
N MET A 44 2.69 7.44 5.40
CA MET A 44 2.18 8.76 5.02
C MET A 44 3.29 9.60 4.42
N ASP A 45 3.09 10.01 3.17
CA ASP A 45 3.89 11.06 2.54
C ASP A 45 3.70 12.38 3.31
N CYS A 46 4.82 13.00 3.70
CA CYS A 46 4.86 14.23 4.47
C CYS A 46 5.55 15.38 3.73
N THR A 47 5.58 15.34 2.40
CA THR A 47 6.11 16.40 1.53
C THR A 47 5.11 17.55 1.36
N GLY A 48 5.53 18.63 0.70
CA GLY A 48 4.82 19.91 0.68
C GLY A 48 3.36 19.85 0.20
N SER A 49 3.04 18.95 -0.73
CA SER A 49 1.71 18.76 -1.33
C SER A 49 0.71 18.08 -0.39
N MET A 50 1.17 17.37 0.64
CA MET A 50 0.35 16.47 1.45
C MET A 50 -0.43 17.14 2.59
N GLY A 51 -0.39 18.48 2.69
CA GLY A 51 -0.93 19.23 3.83
C GLY A 51 -2.41 18.98 4.13
N SER A 52 -3.26 18.97 3.10
CA SER A 52 -4.71 18.74 3.25
C SER A 52 -5.03 17.29 3.67
N TYR A 53 -4.26 16.32 3.18
CA TYR A 53 -4.40 14.90 3.51
C TYR A 53 -3.96 14.60 4.94
N ILE A 54 -2.84 15.17 5.38
CA ILE A 54 -2.39 15.11 6.78
C ILE A 54 -3.43 15.73 7.71
N ALA A 55 -3.97 16.91 7.35
CA ALA A 55 -5.00 17.57 8.14
C ALA A 55 -6.27 16.71 8.23
N SER A 56 -6.74 16.14 7.12
CA SER A 56 -7.90 15.26 7.10
C SER A 56 -7.68 13.99 7.94
N ALA A 57 -6.53 13.33 7.80
CA ALA A 57 -6.17 12.17 8.63
C ALA A 57 -6.19 12.53 10.12
N THR A 58 -5.58 13.66 10.48
CA THR A 58 -5.50 14.16 11.87
C THR A 58 -6.88 14.42 12.48
N GLN A 59 -7.77 15.04 11.69
CA GLN A 59 -9.13 15.37 12.13
C GLN A 59 -9.99 14.12 12.31
N ASN A 60 -9.83 13.13 11.43
CA ASN A 60 -10.73 11.98 11.34
C ASN A 60 -10.24 10.71 12.06
N ILE A 61 -8.98 10.66 12.51
CA ILE A 61 -8.41 9.41 13.07
C ILE A 61 -9.20 8.80 14.23
N ARG A 62 -9.79 9.63 15.10
CA ARG A 62 -10.65 9.11 16.19
C ARG A 62 -11.90 8.45 15.63
N SER A 63 -12.61 9.13 14.72
CA SER A 63 -13.79 8.60 14.06
C SER A 63 -13.49 7.33 13.26
N ILE A 64 -12.34 7.25 12.60
CA ILE A 64 -11.88 6.06 11.89
C ILE A 64 -11.73 4.88 12.85
N VAL A 65 -11.01 5.06 13.96
CA VAL A 65 -10.83 3.99 14.95
C VAL A 65 -12.14 3.60 15.60
N GLU A 66 -12.95 4.57 16.01
CA GLU A 66 -14.25 4.31 16.64
C GLU A 66 -15.19 3.54 15.71
N ALA A 67 -15.22 3.88 14.41
CA ALA A 67 -15.99 3.17 13.42
C ALA A 67 -15.52 1.71 13.29
N ILE A 68 -14.22 1.47 13.15
CA ILE A 68 -13.65 0.12 13.01
C ILE A 68 -13.88 -0.72 14.28
N VAL A 69 -13.60 -0.17 15.47
CA VAL A 69 -13.80 -0.88 16.74
C VAL A 69 -15.28 -1.21 16.96
N THR A 70 -16.17 -0.27 16.65
CA THR A 70 -17.61 -0.47 16.85
C THR A 70 -18.18 -1.50 15.87
N SER A 71 -17.81 -1.44 14.59
CA SER A 71 -18.37 -2.34 13.58
C SER A 71 -17.79 -3.75 13.65
N GLU A 72 -16.48 -3.88 13.92
CA GLU A 72 -15.78 -5.16 13.81
C GLU A 72 -15.42 -5.81 15.16
N LYS A 73 -15.76 -5.15 16.29
CA LYS A 73 -15.42 -5.56 17.67
C LYS A 73 -13.94 -5.88 17.84
N SER A 74 -13.08 -5.12 17.16
CA SER A 74 -11.68 -5.47 17.03
C SER A 74 -10.78 -4.86 18.11
N ASP A 75 -9.79 -5.60 18.58
CA ASP A 75 -8.62 -5.07 19.30
C ASP A 75 -7.66 -4.43 18.30
N VAL A 76 -7.79 -3.11 18.15
CA VAL A 76 -7.08 -2.31 17.15
C VAL A 76 -5.81 -1.68 17.72
N ARG A 77 -4.68 -1.89 17.03
CA ARG A 77 -3.48 -1.07 17.19
C ARG A 77 -3.17 -0.30 15.92
N LEU A 78 -2.59 0.89 16.11
CA LEU A 78 -2.25 1.83 15.05
C LEU A 78 -0.74 2.09 15.03
N ALA A 79 -0.15 2.15 13.84
CA ALA A 79 1.25 2.56 13.64
C ALA A 79 1.35 3.61 12.53
N LEU A 80 2.37 4.47 12.58
CA LEU A 80 2.61 5.50 11.57
C LEU A 80 4.08 5.46 11.14
N VAL A 81 4.31 5.37 9.83
CA VAL A 81 5.59 5.62 9.19
C VAL A 81 5.42 6.86 8.33
N GLU A 82 6.02 7.96 8.77
CA GLU A 82 6.10 9.19 7.99
C GLU A 82 7.30 9.07 7.06
N TYR A 83 7.19 9.55 5.83
CA TYR A 83 8.33 9.62 4.93
C TYR A 83 8.33 10.90 4.10
N ARG A 84 9.53 11.25 3.62
CA ARG A 84 9.79 12.34 2.69
C ARG A 84 10.82 11.85 1.68
N ASP A 85 11.90 12.60 1.51
CA ASP A 85 12.92 12.37 0.50
C ASP A 85 14.32 12.15 1.12
N HIS A 86 15.26 11.72 0.29
CA HIS A 86 16.67 11.57 0.61
C HIS A 86 17.45 12.87 0.44
N PRO A 87 18.53 13.09 1.22
CA PRO A 87 19.49 14.15 0.94
C PRO A 87 20.17 13.95 -0.42
N PRO A 88 20.32 14.99 -1.26
CA PRO A 88 20.24 16.41 -0.91
C PRO A 88 18.85 17.07 -1.02
N GLN A 89 17.84 16.32 -1.47
CA GLN A 89 16.51 16.85 -1.78
C GLN A 89 15.81 17.27 -0.50
N ASP A 90 15.77 16.37 0.48
CA ASP A 90 15.41 16.70 1.85
C ASP A 90 16.58 16.43 2.81
N THR A 91 16.82 17.34 3.75
CA THR A 91 17.88 17.23 4.77
C THR A 91 17.36 17.04 6.19
N THR A 92 16.03 16.92 6.35
CA THR A 92 15.35 16.79 7.65
C THR A 92 15.28 15.33 8.09
N PHE A 93 14.57 14.48 7.35
CA PHE A 93 14.47 13.05 7.58
C PHE A 93 13.98 12.32 6.33
N VAL A 94 14.38 11.06 6.17
CA VAL A 94 13.85 10.16 5.13
C VAL A 94 12.59 9.47 5.63
N THR A 95 12.67 8.83 6.81
CA THR A 95 11.53 8.21 7.49
C THR A 95 11.51 8.56 8.98
N ARG A 96 10.31 8.62 9.57
CA ARG A 96 10.09 8.61 11.03
C ARG A 96 9.10 7.50 11.37
N VAL A 97 9.52 6.61 12.26
CA VAL A 97 8.77 5.40 12.61
C VAL A 97 8.13 5.53 13.98
N HIS A 98 6.82 5.41 14.03
CA HIS A 98 6.03 5.29 15.24
C HIS A 98 5.38 3.91 15.28
N ASP A 99 5.90 3.06 16.15
CA ASP A 99 5.43 1.67 16.30
C ASP A 99 4.02 1.60 16.93
N PHE A 100 3.43 0.40 16.94
CA PHE A 100 2.03 0.18 17.30
C PHE A 100 1.63 0.76 18.67
N THR A 101 0.47 1.43 18.68
CA THR A 101 -0.21 1.95 19.87
C THR A 101 -1.69 1.59 19.83
N ASN A 102 -2.28 1.27 20.96
CA ASN A 102 -3.74 1.11 21.12
C ASN A 102 -4.43 2.42 21.54
N LYS A 103 -3.72 3.55 21.52
CA LYS A 103 -4.23 4.86 21.92
C LYS A 103 -4.45 5.76 20.70
N PRO A 104 -5.70 6.01 20.26
CA PRO A 104 -5.99 6.91 19.15
C PRO A 104 -5.49 8.34 19.40
N SER A 105 -5.46 8.79 20.66
CA SER A 105 -4.88 10.07 21.05
C SER A 105 -3.38 10.16 20.75
N LYS A 106 -2.63 9.06 20.91
CA LYS A 106 -1.21 9.01 20.60
C LYS A 106 -0.98 9.06 19.08
N MET A 107 -1.75 8.30 18.31
CA MET A 107 -1.73 8.39 16.85
C MET A 107 -2.05 9.82 16.37
N LYS A 108 -3.12 10.43 16.91
CA LYS A 108 -3.46 11.83 16.61
C LYS A 108 -2.29 12.77 16.90
N SER A 109 -1.60 12.60 18.03
CA SER A 109 -0.44 13.43 18.37
C SER A 109 0.75 13.24 17.41
N TRP A 110 0.92 12.06 16.81
CA TRP A 110 1.93 11.84 15.78
C TRP A 110 1.54 12.54 14.48
N LEU A 111 0.27 12.42 14.06
CA LEU A 111 -0.25 13.11 12.88
C LEU A 111 -0.20 14.64 13.03
N GLU A 112 -0.43 15.18 14.23
CA GLU A 112 -0.26 16.61 14.53
C GLU A 112 1.19 17.09 14.43
N GLN A 113 2.16 16.18 14.51
CA GLN A 113 3.60 16.47 14.34
C GLN A 113 4.08 16.25 12.90
N CYS A 114 3.22 15.70 12.03
CA CYS A 114 3.45 15.68 10.60
C CYS A 114 3.35 17.12 10.08
N SER A 115 4.32 17.50 9.26
CA SER A 115 4.33 18.80 8.57
C SER A 115 4.55 18.50 7.11
N ALA A 116 3.67 18.98 6.23
CA ALA A 116 3.84 18.93 4.79
C ALA A 116 4.95 19.92 4.39
N ASN A 117 6.17 19.41 4.21
CA ASN A 117 7.32 20.21 3.82
C ASN A 117 8.42 19.30 3.26
N GLY A 118 9.43 19.89 2.62
CA GLY A 118 10.53 19.13 2.05
C GLY A 118 10.18 18.52 0.70
N GLY A 119 10.88 17.44 0.36
CA GLY A 119 11.02 17.01 -1.04
C GLY A 119 12.07 17.85 -1.78
N GLY A 120 12.15 17.73 -3.09
CA GLY A 120 13.05 18.56 -3.91
C GLY A 120 13.01 18.17 -5.38
N ASP A 121 12.87 16.88 -5.65
CA ASP A 121 12.35 16.34 -6.90
C ASP A 121 10.94 15.78 -6.73
N ALA A 122 10.37 15.27 -7.83
CA ALA A 122 9.01 14.73 -7.82
C ALA A 122 8.89 13.33 -7.19
N PRO A 123 9.84 12.39 -7.37
CA PRO A 123 9.81 11.11 -6.65
C PRO A 123 10.21 11.24 -5.17
N GLU A 124 9.74 10.30 -4.35
CA GLU A 124 9.91 10.33 -2.88
C GLU A 124 10.43 8.99 -2.33
N ALA A 125 10.76 8.93 -1.03
CA ALA A 125 11.34 7.75 -0.37
C ALA A 125 10.31 6.64 -0.02
N VAL A 126 9.37 6.33 -0.93
CA VAL A 126 8.33 5.30 -0.75
C VAL A 126 8.94 3.92 -0.43
N ALA A 127 10.09 3.58 -1.03
CA ALA A 127 10.76 2.30 -0.76
C ALA A 127 11.26 2.19 0.68
N ASP A 128 11.77 3.28 1.26
CA ASP A 128 12.22 3.36 2.64
C ASP A 128 11.02 3.26 3.60
N ALA A 129 9.92 3.95 3.29
CA ALA A 129 8.69 3.87 4.06
C ALA A 129 8.15 2.43 4.15
N LEU A 130 8.01 1.76 3.01
CA LEU A 130 7.54 0.37 2.96
C LEU A 130 8.50 -0.59 3.69
N HIS A 131 9.82 -0.32 3.62
CA HIS A 131 10.80 -1.13 4.34
C HIS A 131 10.64 -1.00 5.86
N ASP A 132 10.41 0.21 6.37
CA ASP A 132 10.19 0.43 7.79
C ASP A 132 8.83 -0.11 8.25
N VAL A 133 7.78 -0.03 7.42
CA VAL A 133 6.50 -0.70 7.67
C VAL A 133 6.69 -2.21 7.88
N LEU A 134 7.50 -2.86 7.05
CA LEU A 134 7.78 -4.31 7.15
C LEU A 134 8.44 -4.70 8.49
N LYS A 135 9.06 -3.74 9.18
CA LYS A 135 9.80 -3.92 10.43
C LYS A 135 9.01 -3.55 11.69
N LEU A 136 7.80 -3.02 11.56
CA LEU A 136 6.92 -2.73 12.70
C LEU A 136 6.61 -3.99 13.53
N SER A 137 6.18 -3.80 14.79
CA SER A 137 5.90 -4.88 15.73
C SER A 137 4.54 -5.58 15.51
N TRP A 138 4.31 -6.09 14.29
CA TRP A 138 3.10 -6.79 13.89
C TRP A 138 2.82 -8.02 14.77
N ARG A 139 1.58 -8.16 15.24
CA ARG A 139 1.08 -9.36 15.93
C ARG A 139 0.91 -10.51 14.95
N ALA A 140 1.35 -11.70 15.31
CA ALA A 140 1.28 -12.86 14.42
C ALA A 140 -0.18 -13.19 14.05
N GLU A 141 -1.07 -13.10 15.03
CA GLU A 141 -2.49 -13.40 14.99
C GLU A 141 -3.36 -12.32 14.34
N ALA A 142 -2.87 -11.09 14.17
CA ALA A 142 -3.68 -10.00 13.67
C ALA A 142 -3.94 -10.09 12.16
N THR A 143 -5.10 -9.57 11.73
CA THR A 143 -5.27 -9.00 10.39
C THR A 143 -4.33 -7.80 10.28
N LYS A 144 -3.44 -7.81 9.28
CA LYS A 144 -2.37 -6.81 9.12
C LYS A 144 -2.63 -5.98 7.88
N ILE A 145 -2.87 -4.69 8.06
CA ILE A 145 -3.18 -3.77 6.97
C ILE A 145 -2.20 -2.60 7.02
N CYS A 146 -1.56 -2.31 5.89
CA CYS A 146 -0.82 -1.07 5.67
C CYS A 146 -1.60 -0.22 4.66
N ILE A 147 -1.84 1.05 5.00
CA ILE A 147 -2.38 2.05 4.09
C ILE A 147 -1.27 3.02 3.72
N LEU A 148 -0.80 2.92 2.47
CA LEU A 148 0.15 3.88 1.89
C LEU A 148 -0.63 5.04 1.28
N ILE A 149 -0.33 6.26 1.69
CA ILE A 149 -0.91 7.49 1.16
C ILE A 149 0.22 8.27 0.50
N SER A 150 0.10 8.52 -0.80
CA SER A 150 1.18 9.03 -1.65
C SER A 150 0.57 9.84 -2.80
N ASP A 151 1.25 10.88 -3.25
CA ASP A 151 0.96 11.59 -4.51
C ASP A 151 2.13 11.47 -5.51
N ALA A 152 3.31 11.08 -5.04
CA ALA A 152 4.54 10.90 -5.81
C ALA A 152 4.98 9.42 -5.96
N PRO A 153 5.72 9.03 -7.02
CA PRO A 153 6.30 7.69 -7.17
C PRO A 153 7.55 7.48 -6.30
N PRO A 154 8.01 6.23 -6.07
CA PRO A 154 9.37 6.01 -5.59
C PRO A 154 10.43 6.43 -6.62
N HIS A 155 11.61 6.81 -6.13
CA HIS A 155 12.80 6.95 -6.97
C HIS A 155 13.08 5.72 -7.84
N GLY A 156 13.62 5.97 -9.03
CA GLY A 156 14.00 4.97 -10.01
C GLY A 156 12.90 4.56 -11.00
N LEU A 157 11.69 5.12 -10.89
CA LEU A 157 10.62 4.94 -11.89
C LEU A 157 10.65 5.99 -12.99
N ASP A 158 10.84 7.26 -12.64
CA ASP A 158 10.99 8.34 -13.62
C ASP A 158 12.47 8.61 -13.93
N SER A 159 12.72 9.12 -15.12
CA SER A 159 14.02 9.63 -15.56
C SER A 159 14.09 11.14 -15.58
N SER A 160 12.95 11.84 -15.57
CA SER A 160 12.89 13.29 -15.69
C SER A 160 12.90 13.93 -14.30
N GLY A 161 13.99 14.59 -13.93
CA GLY A 161 14.07 15.33 -12.67
C GLY A 161 14.29 14.50 -11.41
N ASP A 162 14.25 13.16 -11.50
CA ASP A 162 14.57 12.25 -10.38
C ASP A 162 16.04 12.45 -9.93
N GLY A 163 16.23 12.84 -8.67
CA GLY A 163 17.54 13.01 -8.01
C GLY A 163 18.25 11.69 -7.78
N PHE A 164 17.50 10.58 -7.77
CA PHE A 164 17.99 9.22 -7.57
C PHE A 164 17.48 8.27 -8.66
N PRO A 165 17.85 8.50 -9.93
CA PRO A 165 17.27 7.80 -11.09
C PRO A 165 17.67 6.32 -11.14
N LYS A 166 18.54 5.82 -10.25
CA LYS A 166 18.90 4.40 -10.13
C LYS A 166 18.08 3.68 -9.05
N GLY A 167 17.09 4.35 -8.47
CA GLY A 167 16.31 3.86 -7.35
C GLY A 167 16.82 4.39 -6.00
N CYS A 168 16.17 3.93 -4.94
CA CYS A 168 16.49 4.27 -3.55
C CYS A 168 18.01 4.19 -3.26
N PRO A 169 18.63 5.25 -2.68
CA PRO A 169 20.04 5.26 -2.28
C PRO A 169 20.43 4.11 -1.34
N CYS A 170 19.50 3.70 -0.49
CA CYS A 170 19.65 2.56 0.42
C CYS A 170 19.55 1.19 -0.29
N LYS A 171 19.39 1.18 -1.62
CA LYS A 171 19.25 -0.02 -2.49
C LYS A 171 18.01 -0.87 -2.17
N LEU A 172 16.99 -0.23 -1.62
CA LEU A 172 15.70 -0.85 -1.33
C LEU A 172 14.92 -1.03 -2.64
N ASN A 173 14.31 -2.20 -2.82
CA ASN A 173 13.43 -2.48 -3.95
C ASN A 173 11.98 -2.62 -3.43
N PRO A 174 11.08 -1.67 -3.76
CA PRO A 174 9.70 -1.69 -3.27
C PRO A 174 8.95 -2.97 -3.68
N LEU A 175 9.20 -3.54 -4.86
CA LEU A 175 8.58 -4.81 -5.28
C LEU A 175 8.97 -5.98 -4.35
N LYS A 176 10.26 -6.06 -4.00
CA LYS A 176 10.73 -7.11 -3.10
C LYS A 176 10.19 -6.91 -1.69
N ILE A 177 10.06 -5.66 -1.26
CA ILE A 177 9.49 -5.31 0.04
C ILE A 177 8.01 -5.74 0.10
N VAL A 178 7.19 -5.43 -0.91
CA VAL A 178 5.78 -5.84 -0.89
C VAL A 178 5.59 -7.34 -1.04
N GLN A 179 6.49 -8.05 -1.73
CA GLN A 179 6.51 -9.52 -1.69
C GLN A 179 6.76 -10.05 -0.28
N ASN A 180 7.71 -9.46 0.45
CA ASN A 180 7.98 -9.82 1.84
C ASN A 180 6.82 -9.43 2.77
N MET A 181 6.13 -8.31 2.50
CA MET A 181 4.90 -7.94 3.20
C MET A 181 3.82 -9.00 3.00
N ALA A 182 3.61 -9.45 1.76
CA ALA A 182 2.65 -10.51 1.44
C ALA A 182 2.98 -11.84 2.14
N GLU A 183 4.26 -12.24 2.20
CA GLU A 183 4.71 -13.42 2.96
C GLU A 183 4.49 -13.29 4.48
N LYS A 184 4.52 -12.07 5.02
CA LYS A 184 4.14 -11.76 6.41
C LYS A 184 2.63 -11.52 6.59
N THR A 185 1.83 -11.78 5.57
CA THR A 185 0.39 -11.51 5.52
C THR A 185 0.00 -10.06 5.79
N ILE A 186 0.90 -9.11 5.49
CA ILE A 186 0.63 -7.68 5.54
C ILE A 186 0.03 -7.28 4.20
N THR A 187 -1.24 -6.84 4.24
CA THR A 187 -1.95 -6.38 3.05
C THR A 187 -1.73 -4.88 2.86
N LEU A 188 -1.29 -4.48 1.67
CA LEU A 188 -1.06 -3.10 1.30
C LEU A 188 -2.26 -2.55 0.51
N TYR A 189 -2.89 -1.52 1.06
CA TYR A 189 -3.78 -0.64 0.32
C TYR A 189 -2.99 0.61 -0.07
N THR A 190 -3.03 0.98 -1.35
CA THR A 190 -2.38 2.19 -1.84
C THR A 190 -3.43 3.24 -2.16
N VAL A 191 -3.48 4.29 -1.35
CA VAL A 191 -4.29 5.47 -1.55
C VAL A 191 -3.48 6.46 -2.39
N GLY A 192 -3.78 6.52 -3.68
CA GLY A 192 -3.10 7.39 -4.61
C GLY A 192 -3.80 8.73 -4.73
N VAL A 193 -3.11 9.80 -4.35
CA VAL A 193 -3.62 11.17 -4.47
C VAL A 193 -3.54 11.62 -5.93
N GLU A 194 -4.69 11.95 -6.49
CA GLU A 194 -4.86 12.34 -7.89
C GLU A 194 -5.16 13.83 -7.99
N PRO A 195 -4.71 14.50 -9.08
CA PRO A 195 -4.07 13.94 -10.27
C PRO A 195 -2.57 13.53 -10.22
N PRO A 196 -1.69 13.99 -9.31
CA PRO A 196 -0.25 13.83 -9.46
C PRO A 196 0.24 12.39 -9.67
N ILE A 197 -0.42 11.42 -9.03
CA ILE A 197 0.00 10.02 -9.09
C ILE A 197 -0.48 9.28 -10.36
N ILE A 198 -1.38 9.85 -11.16
CA ILE A 198 -2.00 9.18 -12.32
C ILE A 198 -0.99 8.52 -13.26
N PRO A 199 0.14 9.18 -13.65
CA PRO A 199 1.15 8.56 -14.51
C PRO A 199 1.77 7.29 -13.92
N TYR A 200 1.74 7.15 -12.59
CA TYR A 200 2.32 6.07 -11.82
C TYR A 200 1.28 5.11 -11.25
N ARG A 201 -0.01 5.29 -11.56
CA ARG A 201 -1.13 4.52 -11.01
C ARG A 201 -0.89 3.01 -11.12
N ASP A 202 -0.51 2.51 -12.30
CA ASP A 202 -0.25 1.08 -12.52
C ASP A 202 0.84 0.52 -11.58
N PHE A 203 1.82 1.34 -11.19
CA PHE A 203 2.88 0.90 -10.28
C PHE A 203 2.32 0.69 -8.87
N PHE A 204 1.57 1.66 -8.34
CA PHE A 204 0.94 1.53 -7.02
C PHE A 204 -0.11 0.41 -6.99
N MET A 205 -0.89 0.26 -8.07
CA MET A 205 -1.77 -0.89 -8.27
C MET A 205 -1.02 -2.22 -8.20
N THR A 206 0.18 -2.29 -8.79
CA THR A 206 1.04 -3.47 -8.71
C THR A 206 1.46 -3.78 -7.28
N LEU A 207 1.88 -2.76 -6.52
CA LEU A 207 2.27 -2.91 -5.12
C LEU A 207 1.11 -3.47 -4.28
N ALA A 208 -0.08 -2.90 -4.42
CA ALA A 208 -1.27 -3.36 -3.73
C ALA A 208 -1.64 -4.79 -4.14
N TYR A 209 -1.66 -5.07 -5.46
CA TYR A 209 -2.03 -6.36 -6.03
C TYR A 209 -1.16 -7.52 -5.51
N ILE A 210 0.16 -7.32 -5.40
CA ILE A 210 1.09 -8.36 -4.90
C ILE A 210 0.68 -8.83 -3.50
N THR A 211 0.22 -7.92 -2.64
CA THR A 211 -0.21 -8.26 -1.27
C THR A 211 -1.66 -8.74 -1.17
N GLY A 212 -2.40 -8.75 -2.29
CA GLY A 212 -3.85 -8.99 -2.31
C GLY A 212 -4.68 -7.80 -1.80
N GLY A 213 -4.12 -6.61 -1.74
CA GLY A 213 -4.82 -5.36 -1.44
C GLY A 213 -5.37 -4.67 -2.68
N GLN A 214 -5.67 -3.37 -2.56
CA GLN A 214 -6.25 -2.57 -3.64
C GLN A 214 -5.62 -1.17 -3.74
N TYR A 215 -5.59 -0.65 -4.96
CA TYR A 215 -5.37 0.77 -5.19
C TYR A 215 -6.69 1.51 -5.05
N VAL A 216 -6.67 2.61 -4.32
CA VAL A 216 -7.82 3.47 -4.13
C VAL A 216 -7.41 4.86 -4.62
N PRO A 217 -7.98 5.37 -5.73
CA PRO A 217 -7.73 6.74 -6.14
C PRO A 217 -8.24 7.69 -5.06
N MET A 218 -7.66 8.87 -4.95
CA MET A 218 -8.08 9.88 -3.99
C MET A 218 -7.96 11.25 -4.60
N VAL A 219 -9.11 11.76 -5.03
CA VAL A 219 -9.25 13.10 -5.60
C VAL A 219 -9.53 14.17 -4.54
N ASN A 220 -9.96 13.74 -3.33
CA ASN A 220 -10.25 14.65 -2.23
C ASN A 220 -9.93 14.03 -0.87
N ALA A 221 -9.16 14.77 -0.06
CA ALA A 221 -8.81 14.44 1.32
C ALA A 221 -10.02 14.18 2.24
N GLN A 222 -11.20 14.76 1.97
CA GLN A 222 -12.40 14.51 2.79
C GLN A 222 -12.89 13.06 2.71
N LEU A 223 -12.59 12.34 1.62
CA LEU A 223 -12.97 10.94 1.44
C LEU A 223 -12.02 9.96 2.14
N LEU A 224 -10.89 10.43 2.68
CA LEU A 224 -9.86 9.60 3.29
C LEU A 224 -10.39 8.70 4.40
N ALA A 225 -11.24 9.22 5.27
CA ALA A 225 -11.83 8.43 6.35
C ALA A 225 -12.69 7.28 5.82
N GLN A 226 -13.53 7.55 4.81
CA GLN A 226 -14.40 6.55 4.20
C GLN A 226 -13.58 5.47 3.50
N VAL A 227 -12.54 5.86 2.76
CA VAL A 227 -11.62 4.93 2.10
C VAL A 227 -10.93 4.00 3.11
N ILE A 228 -10.43 4.56 4.22
CA ILE A 228 -9.75 3.77 5.26
C ILE A 228 -10.73 2.79 5.91
N ILE A 229 -11.91 3.27 6.33
CA ILE A 229 -12.93 2.41 6.96
C ILE A 229 -13.39 1.34 5.97
N GLY A 230 -13.65 1.71 4.72
CA GLY A 230 -14.05 0.84 3.62
C GLY A 230 -13.06 -0.30 3.38
N GLY A 231 -11.80 0.05 3.15
CA GLY A 231 -10.72 -0.90 2.91
C GLY A 231 -10.51 -1.84 4.10
N VAL A 232 -10.51 -1.31 5.33
CA VAL A 232 -10.32 -2.12 6.54
C VAL A 232 -11.48 -3.10 6.74
N ARG A 233 -12.74 -2.66 6.60
CA ARG A 233 -13.92 -3.53 6.79
C ARG A 233 -14.03 -4.60 5.72
N GLU A 234 -13.68 -4.29 4.49
CA GLU A 234 -13.58 -5.30 3.42
C GLU A 234 -12.49 -6.31 3.76
N GLU A 235 -11.29 -5.87 4.15
CA GLU A 235 -10.18 -6.78 4.42
C GLU A 235 -10.44 -7.72 5.61
N ILE A 236 -11.01 -7.21 6.71
CA ILE A 236 -11.46 -8.05 7.84
C ILE A 236 -12.50 -9.07 7.37
N SER A 237 -13.43 -8.67 6.50
CA SER A 237 -14.43 -9.58 5.94
C SER A 237 -13.80 -10.66 5.06
N LEU A 238 -12.79 -10.33 4.25
CA LEU A 238 -12.06 -11.28 3.42
C LEU A 238 -11.26 -12.29 4.25
N ASP A 239 -10.64 -11.85 5.34
CA ASP A 239 -9.95 -12.76 6.26
C ASP A 239 -10.94 -13.73 6.94
N ARG A 240 -12.13 -13.27 7.34
CA ARG A 240 -13.20 -14.14 7.85
C ARG A 240 -13.64 -15.18 6.82
N LEU A 241 -13.76 -14.80 5.54
CA LEU A 241 -14.06 -15.75 4.46
C LEU A 241 -12.99 -16.83 4.33
N MET A 242 -11.71 -16.41 4.32
CA MET A 242 -10.58 -17.33 4.22
C MET A 242 -10.54 -18.30 5.40
N GLN A 243 -10.82 -17.83 6.61
CA GLN A 243 -10.90 -18.68 7.81
C GLN A 243 -12.08 -19.66 7.73
N GLY A 244 -13.27 -19.18 7.37
CA GLY A 244 -14.50 -19.98 7.37
C GLY A 244 -14.55 -21.08 6.29
N ALA A 245 -13.77 -20.94 5.22
CA ALA A 245 -13.72 -21.91 4.12
C ALA A 245 -12.31 -22.50 3.89
N GLN A 246 -11.41 -22.37 4.87
CA GLN A 246 -9.99 -22.68 4.70
C GLN A 246 -9.72 -24.05 4.05
N GLU A 247 -10.29 -25.13 4.60
CA GLU A 247 -10.04 -26.49 4.12
C GLU A 247 -10.49 -26.71 2.66
N ASP A 248 -11.61 -26.09 2.27
CA ASP A 248 -12.15 -26.20 0.92
C ASP A 248 -11.35 -25.36 -0.07
N ILE A 249 -10.92 -24.17 0.36
CA ILE A 249 -10.02 -23.30 -0.41
C ILE A 249 -8.69 -24.01 -0.64
N ASP A 250 -8.06 -24.53 0.41
CA ASP A 250 -6.76 -25.20 0.31
C ASP A 250 -6.83 -26.41 -0.62
N ARG A 251 -7.87 -27.23 -0.49
CA ARG A 251 -8.08 -28.40 -1.35
C ARG A 251 -8.29 -28.02 -2.81
N GLU A 252 -9.15 -27.05 -3.09
CA GLU A 252 -9.45 -26.66 -4.48
C GLU A 252 -8.28 -25.90 -5.12
N MET A 253 -7.57 -25.05 -4.37
CA MET A 253 -6.41 -24.33 -4.90
C MET A 253 -5.24 -25.27 -5.19
N GLN A 254 -4.99 -26.27 -4.35
CA GLN A 254 -4.01 -27.32 -4.63
C GLN A 254 -4.37 -28.13 -5.88
N ARG A 255 -5.66 -28.46 -6.05
CA ARG A 255 -6.15 -29.14 -7.26
C ARG A 255 -5.95 -28.28 -8.51
N ALA A 256 -6.36 -27.00 -8.45
CA ALA A 256 -6.22 -26.08 -9.57
C ALA A 256 -4.74 -25.86 -9.96
N GLU A 257 -3.83 -25.85 -9.00
CA GLU A 257 -2.39 -25.84 -9.27
C GLU A 257 -1.90 -27.12 -9.96
N ALA A 258 -2.34 -28.29 -9.49
CA ALA A 258 -1.99 -29.57 -10.11
C ALA A 258 -2.51 -29.69 -11.55
N GLU A 259 -3.65 -29.05 -11.84
CA GLU A 259 -4.24 -28.94 -13.17
C GLU A 259 -3.58 -27.84 -14.05
N GLY A 260 -2.65 -27.05 -13.51
CA GLY A 260 -1.95 -26.00 -14.26
C GLY A 260 -2.83 -24.79 -14.63
N VAL A 261 -3.89 -24.55 -13.86
CA VAL A 261 -4.90 -23.53 -14.13
C VAL A 261 -4.38 -22.13 -13.78
N ASP A 262 -4.78 -21.13 -14.56
CA ASP A 262 -4.41 -19.73 -14.34
C ASP A 262 -5.15 -19.09 -13.13
N ASP A 263 -4.73 -17.88 -12.75
CA ASP A 263 -5.28 -17.18 -11.59
C ASP A 263 -6.73 -16.71 -11.80
N GLU A 264 -7.15 -16.49 -13.05
CA GLU A 264 -8.52 -16.09 -13.38
C GLU A 264 -9.49 -17.22 -13.06
N GLU A 265 -9.16 -18.42 -13.52
CA GLU A 265 -9.99 -19.60 -13.32
C GLU A 265 -9.93 -20.09 -11.87
N LYS A 266 -8.77 -19.99 -11.19
CA LYS A 266 -8.69 -20.18 -9.73
C LYS A 266 -9.67 -19.27 -8.99
N ALA A 267 -9.74 -17.98 -9.37
CA ALA A 267 -10.66 -17.05 -8.74
C ALA A 267 -12.12 -17.44 -8.95
N LYS A 268 -12.50 -17.92 -10.14
CA LYS A 268 -13.87 -18.42 -10.40
C LYS A 268 -14.22 -19.64 -9.55
N ARG A 269 -13.29 -20.59 -9.41
CA ARG A 269 -13.50 -21.77 -8.56
C ARG A 269 -13.65 -21.40 -7.09
N LEU A 270 -12.82 -20.47 -6.60
CA LEU A 270 -12.95 -19.91 -5.26
C LEU A 270 -14.31 -19.22 -5.06
N ASN A 271 -14.74 -18.46 -6.05
CA ASN A 271 -16.04 -17.79 -6.05
C ASN A 271 -17.21 -18.79 -5.93
N GLN A 272 -17.15 -19.90 -6.67
CA GLN A 272 -18.13 -20.97 -6.57
C GLN A 272 -18.18 -21.62 -5.18
N ILE A 273 -17.02 -21.78 -4.52
CA ILE A 273 -16.98 -22.27 -3.13
C ILE A 273 -17.76 -21.34 -2.21
N PHE A 274 -17.50 -20.03 -2.27
CA PHE A 274 -18.22 -19.06 -1.44
C PHE A 274 -19.71 -19.04 -1.72
N ALA A 275 -20.11 -19.07 -2.99
CA ALA A 275 -21.52 -19.16 -3.37
C ALA A 275 -22.19 -20.43 -2.84
N SER A 276 -21.54 -21.59 -2.97
CA SER A 276 -22.09 -22.87 -2.48
C SER A 276 -22.28 -22.92 -0.96
N LYS A 277 -21.50 -22.13 -0.23
CA LYS A 277 -21.57 -22.00 1.23
C LYS A 277 -22.44 -20.83 1.69
N ASN A 278 -23.05 -20.09 0.74
CA ASN A 278 -23.81 -18.88 1.02
C ASN A 278 -23.02 -17.88 1.89
N MET A 279 -21.74 -17.70 1.55
CA MET A 279 -20.85 -16.78 2.25
C MET A 279 -20.89 -15.41 1.58
N HIS A 280 -20.94 -14.37 2.41
CA HIS A 280 -21.02 -12.98 1.99
C HIS A 280 -19.89 -12.17 2.61
N CYS A 281 -19.60 -11.00 2.02
CA CYS A 281 -18.61 -10.08 2.54
C CYS A 281 -19.02 -8.62 2.38
N HIS A 282 -18.29 -7.75 3.08
CA HIS A 282 -18.30 -6.33 2.76
C HIS A 282 -17.59 -6.08 1.42
N GLN A 283 -18.15 -5.23 0.58
CA GLN A 283 -17.52 -4.77 -0.67
C GLN A 283 -17.46 -3.25 -0.65
N MET A 284 -16.25 -2.69 -0.64
CA MET A 284 -16.06 -1.26 -0.88
C MET A 284 -16.21 -1.01 -2.38
N LYS A 285 -17.03 -0.02 -2.76
CA LYS A 285 -17.10 0.45 -4.15
C LYS A 285 -15.83 1.22 -4.50
N ASN A 286 -15.22 0.86 -5.63
CA ASN A 286 -13.98 1.45 -6.11
C ASN A 286 -13.85 1.26 -7.63
N ASP A 287 -14.85 1.75 -8.36
CA ASP A 287 -15.01 1.47 -9.80
C ASP A 287 -13.85 2.04 -10.63
N THR A 288 -13.25 3.15 -10.17
CA THR A 288 -12.12 3.84 -10.81
C THR A 288 -10.75 3.26 -10.46
N GLY A 289 -10.68 2.39 -9.45
CA GLY A 289 -9.47 1.64 -9.05
C GLY A 289 -9.34 0.25 -9.70
N THR A 290 -10.16 -0.05 -10.71
CA THR A 290 -10.18 -1.37 -11.36
C THR A 290 -8.81 -1.76 -11.92
N MET A 291 -8.32 -2.95 -11.54
CA MET A 291 -7.00 -3.46 -11.91
C MET A 291 -6.80 -3.52 -13.43
N SER A 292 -5.80 -2.82 -13.95
CA SER A 292 -5.41 -2.89 -15.35
C SER A 292 -4.80 -4.25 -15.68
N LYS A 293 -5.07 -4.79 -16.88
CA LYS A 293 -4.44 -6.06 -17.34
C LYS A 293 -2.91 -5.98 -17.37
N THR A 294 -2.36 -4.79 -17.63
CA THR A 294 -0.91 -4.55 -17.59
C THR A 294 -0.33 -4.85 -16.21
N VAL A 295 -1.06 -4.54 -15.14
CA VAL A 295 -0.65 -4.80 -13.76
C VAL A 295 -0.63 -6.30 -13.48
N THR A 296 -1.73 -7.00 -13.81
CA THR A 296 -1.86 -8.43 -13.52
C THR A 296 -0.91 -9.27 -14.37
N ASP A 297 -0.73 -8.92 -15.63
CA ASP A 297 -0.08 -9.81 -16.60
C ASP A 297 1.41 -9.52 -16.76
N VAL A 298 1.84 -8.29 -16.45
CA VAL A 298 3.20 -7.81 -16.72
C VAL A 298 3.91 -7.39 -15.42
N TYR A 299 3.48 -6.32 -14.77
CA TYR A 299 4.25 -5.73 -13.65
C TYR A 299 4.33 -6.62 -12.43
N SER A 300 3.28 -7.37 -12.10
CA SER A 300 3.28 -8.27 -10.95
C SER A 300 4.29 -9.43 -11.05
N LYS A 301 4.79 -9.71 -12.27
CA LYS A 301 5.77 -10.78 -12.55
C LYS A 301 7.21 -10.26 -12.57
N MET A 302 7.40 -8.95 -12.59
CA MET A 302 8.73 -8.33 -12.62
C MET A 302 9.39 -8.40 -11.25
N SER A 303 10.72 -8.49 -11.25
CA SER A 303 11.50 -8.67 -10.01
C SER A 303 12.36 -7.45 -9.65
N SER A 304 12.54 -6.52 -10.59
CA SER A 304 13.43 -5.37 -10.43
C SER A 304 12.79 -4.05 -10.87
N MET A 305 13.22 -2.96 -10.21
CA MET A 305 12.85 -1.60 -10.61
C MET A 305 13.32 -1.26 -12.02
N THR A 306 14.44 -1.84 -12.47
CA THR A 306 14.96 -1.65 -13.83
C THR A 306 14.00 -2.21 -14.88
N GLU A 307 13.47 -3.43 -14.69
CA GLU A 307 12.48 -4.03 -15.58
C GLU A 307 11.21 -3.17 -15.69
N ILE A 308 10.67 -2.77 -14.53
CA ILE A 308 9.47 -1.92 -14.47
C ILE A 308 9.73 -0.58 -15.18
N ARG A 309 10.85 0.07 -14.88
CA ARG A 309 11.21 1.36 -15.47
C ARG A 309 11.28 1.29 -16.99
N THR A 310 11.93 0.27 -17.56
CA THR A 310 12.04 0.11 -19.02
C THR A 310 10.66 0.07 -19.68
N HIS A 311 9.71 -0.62 -19.04
CA HIS A 311 8.35 -0.69 -19.54
C HIS A 311 7.58 0.62 -19.35
N PHE A 312 7.73 1.31 -18.21
CA PHE A 312 7.15 2.64 -18.00
C PHE A 312 7.64 3.67 -19.02
N MET A 313 8.96 3.73 -19.26
CA MET A 313 9.58 4.66 -20.22
C MET A 313 9.23 4.33 -21.67
N SER A 314 8.75 3.12 -21.95
CA SER A 314 8.29 2.72 -23.29
C SER A 314 6.87 3.17 -23.62
N LYS A 315 6.08 3.58 -22.61
CA LYS A 315 4.75 4.16 -22.84
C LYS A 315 4.92 5.57 -23.44
N PRO A 316 4.12 5.95 -24.46
CA PRO A 316 4.10 7.34 -24.90
C PRO A 316 3.74 8.21 -23.69
N LYS A 317 4.57 9.22 -23.40
CA LYS A 317 4.23 10.21 -22.37
C LYS A 317 2.87 10.78 -22.75
N ALA A 318 1.86 10.59 -21.91
CA ALA A 318 0.68 11.42 -21.98
C ALA A 318 1.19 12.86 -21.85
N THR A 319 0.98 13.67 -22.87
CA THR A 319 1.23 15.11 -22.79
C THR A 319 0.19 15.66 -21.85
N PHE A 320 0.50 15.69 -20.56
CA PHE A 320 -0.25 16.50 -19.60
C PHE A 320 0.31 17.91 -19.74
N ASP A 321 -0.44 18.74 -20.47
CA ASP A 321 -0.09 20.14 -20.72
C ASP A 321 -0.57 20.95 -19.52
N TYR A 322 0.36 21.41 -18.68
CA TYR A 322 0.08 22.24 -17.51
C TYR A 322 -0.50 23.64 -17.85
N SER A 323 -0.93 23.88 -19.10
CA SER A 323 -1.44 25.17 -19.56
C SER A 323 -2.95 25.24 -19.82
N THR A 324 -3.70 24.16 -19.56
CA THR A 324 -5.17 24.14 -19.66
C THR A 324 -5.85 24.05 -18.29
N GLU A 325 -5.65 25.08 -17.46
CA GLU A 325 -6.13 25.15 -16.07
C GLU A 325 -7.66 25.26 -15.91
N GLU A 326 -8.46 25.49 -16.97
CA GLU A 326 -9.92 25.72 -16.79
C GLU A 326 -10.82 24.55 -17.22
N GLU A 327 -10.44 23.71 -18.20
CA GLU A 327 -11.29 22.61 -18.70
C GLU A 327 -11.03 21.27 -17.98
N GLU A 328 -9.78 20.98 -17.60
CA GLU A 328 -9.43 19.75 -16.87
C GLU A 328 -9.83 19.83 -15.39
N GLU A 329 -9.75 21.00 -14.76
CA GLU A 329 -10.29 21.23 -13.42
C GLU A 329 -11.80 20.95 -13.37
N GLU A 330 -12.58 21.35 -14.38
CA GLU A 330 -14.02 21.06 -14.41
C GLU A 330 -14.34 19.56 -14.53
N GLU A 331 -13.55 18.79 -15.28
CA GLU A 331 -13.77 17.34 -15.46
C GLU A 331 -13.30 16.54 -14.23
N GLU A 332 -12.20 16.95 -13.59
CA GLU A 332 -11.73 16.38 -12.32
C GLU A 332 -12.65 16.72 -11.15
N VAL A 333 -13.17 17.96 -11.09
CA VAL A 333 -14.17 18.36 -10.09
C VAL A 333 -15.46 17.55 -10.27
N LYS A 334 -15.88 17.26 -11.51
CA LYS A 334 -17.02 16.36 -11.79
C LYS A 334 -16.74 14.92 -11.35
N LYS A 335 -15.56 14.36 -11.68
CA LYS A 335 -15.15 13.03 -11.20
C LYS A 335 -15.10 12.96 -9.67
N ALA A 336 -14.58 14.00 -9.02
CA ALA A 336 -14.52 14.09 -7.56
C ALA A 336 -15.89 14.21 -6.89
N ALA A 337 -16.85 14.89 -7.54
CA ALA A 337 -18.20 15.03 -7.03
C ALA A 337 -19.00 13.71 -7.06
N ASP A 338 -18.74 12.84 -8.04
CA ASP A 338 -19.46 11.57 -8.20
C ASP A 338 -18.77 10.37 -7.52
N MET A 339 -17.52 10.53 -7.07
CA MET A 339 -16.76 9.45 -6.43
C MET A 339 -17.29 9.14 -5.02
N THR A 340 -17.71 7.89 -4.81
CA THR A 340 -18.16 7.36 -3.52
C THR A 340 -17.43 6.07 -3.19
N TYR A 341 -17.14 5.87 -1.91
CA TYR A 341 -16.50 4.64 -1.39
C TYR A 341 -17.46 3.87 -0.50
N ASP A 342 -18.74 3.87 -0.89
CA ASP A 342 -19.79 3.23 -0.11
C ASP A 342 -19.47 1.74 0.10
N LEU A 343 -19.74 1.31 1.33
CA LEU A 343 -19.63 -0.09 1.72
C LEU A 343 -20.97 -0.78 1.46
N THR A 344 -20.94 -1.81 0.61
CA THR A 344 -22.07 -2.73 0.47
C THR A 344 -21.88 -3.87 1.46
N GLU A 345 -22.84 -4.05 2.36
CA GLU A 345 -22.81 -5.13 3.36
C GLU A 345 -23.50 -6.39 2.86
N ASN A 346 -23.02 -7.55 3.30
CA ASN A 346 -23.57 -8.87 2.94
C ASN A 346 -23.70 -9.08 1.42
N ALA A 347 -22.74 -8.56 0.66
CA ALA A 347 -22.68 -8.78 -0.78
C ALA A 347 -22.17 -10.20 -1.08
N ASP A 348 -22.62 -10.77 -2.19
CA ASP A 348 -21.95 -11.93 -2.78
C ASP A 348 -20.49 -11.60 -3.06
N VAL A 349 -19.61 -12.56 -2.80
CA VAL A 349 -18.18 -12.39 -3.04
C VAL A 349 -17.97 -12.12 -4.52
N SER A 350 -17.28 -11.04 -4.87
CA SER A 350 -17.01 -10.71 -6.27
C SER A 350 -15.85 -11.53 -6.84
N ILE A 351 -15.75 -11.62 -8.17
CA ILE A 351 -14.57 -12.21 -8.83
C ILE A 351 -13.30 -11.43 -8.49
N ALA A 352 -13.39 -10.10 -8.36
CA ALA A 352 -12.26 -9.26 -7.98
C ALA A 352 -11.75 -9.58 -6.56
N GLN A 353 -12.65 -9.76 -5.60
CA GLN A 353 -12.31 -10.24 -4.25
C GLN A 353 -11.73 -11.65 -4.28
N SER A 354 -12.30 -12.53 -5.09
CA SER A 354 -11.80 -13.90 -5.23
C SER A 354 -10.36 -13.93 -5.76
N LYS A 355 -10.01 -13.05 -6.72
CA LYS A 355 -8.63 -12.88 -7.20
C LYS A 355 -7.66 -12.43 -6.10
N ARG A 356 -8.09 -11.50 -5.25
CA ARG A 356 -7.30 -11.04 -4.11
C ARG A 356 -7.04 -12.17 -3.12
N LEU A 357 -8.05 -12.99 -2.85
CA LEU A 357 -7.93 -14.16 -1.97
C LEU A 357 -6.99 -15.23 -2.56
N VAL A 358 -7.02 -15.46 -3.88
CA VAL A 358 -6.03 -16.33 -4.55
C VAL A 358 -4.61 -15.82 -4.31
N LYS A 359 -4.35 -14.51 -4.41
CA LYS A 359 -3.01 -13.95 -4.11
C LYS A 359 -2.59 -14.19 -2.67
N LYS A 360 -3.47 -13.89 -1.72
CA LYS A 360 -3.20 -14.13 -0.30
C LYS A 360 -2.89 -15.60 -0.03
N TRP A 361 -3.66 -16.51 -0.63
CA TRP A 361 -3.43 -17.95 -0.54
C TRP A 361 -2.05 -18.36 -1.08
N GLN A 362 -1.66 -17.87 -2.26
CA GLN A 362 -0.35 -18.16 -2.87
C GLN A 362 0.84 -17.76 -1.97
N HIS A 363 0.73 -16.61 -1.29
CA HIS A 363 1.77 -16.12 -0.38
C HIS A 363 1.80 -16.84 0.97
N ARG A 364 0.68 -17.42 1.41
CA ARG A 364 0.59 -18.25 2.62
C ARG A 364 1.21 -19.64 2.42
N LYS A 365 1.19 -20.18 1.18
CA LYS A 365 1.78 -21.48 0.83
C LYS A 365 3.31 -21.45 0.75
N LYS A 366 3.84 -20.43 0.08
CA LYS A 366 5.29 -20.26 -0.11
C LYS A 366 5.97 -20.07 1.20
#